data_AF-A0A966MN43-F1
#
_entry.id   AF-A0A966MN43-F1
#
_cell.length_a   1.000
_cell.length_b   1.000
_cell.length_c   1.000
_cell.angle_alpha   90.00
_cell.angle_beta   90.00
_cell.angle_gamma   90.00
#
_symmetry.space_group_name_H-M   'P 1'
#
loop_
_entity.id
_entity.type
_entity.pdbx_description
1 polymer ?
#
loop_
_entity_poly.entity_id
_entity_poly.type
_entity_poly.pdbx_seq_one_letter_code
_entity_poly.pdbx_strand_id
1 'polypeptide(L)'
;LLRQHFINPRRLREWRDVYSQLLTVVNQQGWQLNSQPASYEQLHCSMLAGLLGNIGWRPEDEEGYLGARGIRFYRHPGAQLRKKPGRWVVCAELVETTRLYGRGIAHIEPRWLEEVGAHLLRKQVLDPKWDRRQAEVQGMERATLYGLVVYSGRRVPYARVDLAGAREIFIREALVEGQWDTELPFLQANRKQIRKVMDLEHKSRRQDVLVDEALIYAFYDQQLPPDVCNGTTLERWYRQASRALAPGQPAPLTLTQAELMRHEAAGVTTEAFPTIVRLGGVDCAAQYLHEPGDVRDGLTVTVPLFVLNQVNEERTEWLVPGMLKDKIQALLKSLPQKPRARLVPLPESASQLADALSVPQTFANGSLLDALQAHVKARVQLDIKRTDFKPDMVSPHLFMNIRVVDEHGRQLAQGRNLGALKSQWGSQARGAFQALAALRTPKATSGQAPVEASVSTSDPQFVGNNVADASSNQRGSMPSSGQKTSRSDTAQPVATLQPHGEERYTRWSFGELPELMEIRKGSQTLVGFPALVDQQDAVVLEVFDEPDV
;
A
#
# COMPACT_ATOMS: atom_id res chain seq x y z
N LEU A 1 33.87 -45.40 60.93
CA LEU A 1 33.26 -45.00 59.64
C LEU A 1 32.96 -43.50 59.58
N LEU A 2 31.83 -42.98 60.06
CA LEU A 2 31.39 -41.59 59.78
C LEU A 2 32.45 -40.49 60.01
N ARG A 3 33.12 -40.48 61.17
CA ARG A 3 34.20 -39.50 61.49
C ARG A 3 35.41 -39.61 60.57
N GLN A 4 35.71 -40.79 60.02
CA GLN A 4 36.82 -41.01 59.08
C GLN A 4 36.48 -40.52 57.66
N HIS A 5 35.20 -40.40 57.32
CA HIS A 5 34.72 -39.81 56.06
C HIS A 5 34.22 -38.37 56.24
N PHE A 6 34.53 -37.72 57.37
CA PHE A 6 34.12 -36.35 57.70
C PHE A 6 32.60 -36.09 57.70
N ILE A 7 31.78 -37.15 57.82
CA ILE A 7 30.32 -37.06 57.85
C ILE A 7 29.84 -36.66 59.24
N ASN A 8 29.06 -35.58 59.33
CA ASN A 8 28.44 -35.12 60.57
C ASN A 8 27.37 -36.12 61.07
N PRO A 9 27.54 -36.79 62.23
CA PRO A 9 26.61 -37.83 62.68
C PRO A 9 25.21 -37.32 63.03
N ARG A 10 25.07 -36.03 63.40
CA ARG A 10 23.76 -35.43 63.70
C ARG A 10 22.96 -35.22 62.41
N ARG A 11 23.58 -34.63 61.37
CA ARG A 11 22.94 -34.44 60.06
C ARG A 11 22.51 -35.77 59.42
N LEU A 12 23.28 -36.85 59.62
CA LEU A 12 22.91 -38.17 59.09
C LEU A 12 21.66 -38.77 59.77
N ARG A 13 21.44 -38.52 61.07
CA ARG A 13 20.19 -38.89 61.75
C ARG A 13 19.03 -38.05 61.22
N GLU A 14 19.17 -36.73 61.25
CA GLU A 14 18.16 -35.79 60.74
C GLU A 14 17.71 -36.15 59.32
N TRP A 15 18.63 -36.52 58.43
CA TRP A 15 18.32 -37.01 57.08
C TRP A 15 17.57 -38.35 57.05
N ARG A 16 18.00 -39.34 57.86
CA ARG A 16 17.31 -40.63 57.98
C ARG A 16 15.89 -40.46 58.52
N ASP A 17 15.70 -39.59 59.51
CA ASP A 17 14.42 -39.36 60.16
C ASP A 17 13.43 -38.70 59.18
N VAL A 18 13.88 -37.67 58.44
CA VAL A 18 13.11 -37.05 57.35
C VAL A 18 12.81 -38.05 56.23
N TYR A 19 13.77 -38.89 55.84
CA TYR A 19 13.54 -39.94 54.85
C TYR A 19 12.45 -40.93 55.30
N SER A 20 12.46 -41.36 56.56
CA SER A 20 11.44 -42.24 57.14
C SER A 20 10.05 -41.59 57.18
N GLN A 21 9.97 -40.29 57.48
CA GLN A 21 8.72 -39.52 57.42
C GLN A 21 8.17 -39.43 55.99
N LEU A 22 9.01 -39.05 55.01
CA LEU A 22 8.62 -38.97 53.60
C LEU A 22 8.18 -40.34 53.04
N LEU A 23 8.93 -41.41 53.35
CA LEU A 23 8.59 -42.78 52.96
C LEU A 23 7.23 -43.22 53.51
N THR A 24 6.87 -42.79 54.73
CA THR A 24 5.56 -43.07 55.33
C THR A 24 4.44 -42.40 54.54
N VAL A 25 4.61 -41.12 54.14
CA VAL A 25 3.62 -40.38 53.33
C VAL A 25 3.49 -40.98 51.92
N VAL A 26 4.61 -41.31 51.28
CA VAL A 26 4.65 -41.95 49.94
C VAL A 26 3.89 -43.27 49.95
N ASN A 27 4.10 -44.11 50.97
CA ASN A 27 3.37 -45.37 51.13
C ASN A 27 1.87 -45.15 51.43
N GLN A 28 1.51 -44.14 52.24
CA GLN A 28 0.11 -43.78 52.52
C GLN A 28 -0.64 -43.27 51.28
N GLN A 29 0.06 -42.62 50.34
CA GLN A 29 -0.49 -42.21 49.05
C GLN A 29 -0.51 -43.34 47.99
N GLY A 30 -0.10 -44.56 48.34
CA GLY A 30 -0.11 -45.72 47.44
C GLY A 30 0.93 -45.65 46.31
N TRP A 31 1.95 -44.81 46.43
CA TRP A 31 2.99 -44.66 45.41
C TRP A 31 3.88 -45.90 45.37
N GLN A 32 4.23 -46.36 44.16
CA GLN A 32 5.11 -47.51 43.97
C GLN A 32 6.57 -47.11 44.13
N LEU A 33 7.31 -47.85 44.97
CA LEU A 33 8.75 -47.67 45.16
C LEU A 33 9.53 -48.43 44.08
N ASN A 34 10.63 -47.87 43.60
CA ASN A 34 11.48 -48.52 42.61
C ASN A 34 12.09 -49.82 43.17
N SER A 35 11.94 -50.93 42.44
CA SER A 35 12.55 -52.23 42.77
C SER A 35 14.06 -52.30 42.47
N GLN A 36 14.58 -51.31 41.74
CA GLN A 36 16.00 -51.17 41.40
C GLN A 36 16.46 -49.71 41.67
N PRO A 37 17.76 -49.47 41.93
CA PRO A 37 18.28 -48.11 42.05
C PRO A 37 18.00 -47.27 40.79
N ALA A 38 17.51 -46.04 40.97
CA ALA A 38 17.20 -45.15 39.85
C ALA A 38 18.45 -44.81 39.03
N SER A 39 18.28 -44.71 37.70
CA SER A 39 19.35 -44.25 36.80
C SER A 39 19.71 -42.79 37.07
N TYR A 40 20.89 -42.37 36.58
CA TYR A 40 21.31 -40.96 36.68
C TYR A 40 20.29 -40.02 36.04
N GLU A 41 19.76 -40.39 34.87
CA GLU A 41 18.71 -39.68 34.14
C GLU A 41 17.41 -39.62 34.94
N GLN A 42 16.88 -40.76 35.43
CA GLN A 42 15.64 -40.81 36.21
C GLN A 42 15.72 -39.92 37.47
N LEU A 43 16.85 -39.99 38.20
CA LEU A 43 17.06 -39.15 39.39
C LEU A 43 17.03 -37.67 39.03
N HIS A 44 17.76 -37.24 37.99
CA HIS A 44 17.83 -35.82 37.64
C HIS A 44 16.56 -35.30 36.97
N CYS A 45 15.82 -36.12 36.21
CA CYS A 45 14.49 -35.76 35.69
C CYS A 45 13.47 -35.57 36.83
N SER A 46 13.47 -36.44 37.85
CA SER A 46 12.61 -36.23 39.03
C SER A 46 12.96 -34.95 39.82
N MET A 47 14.25 -34.61 39.92
CA MET A 47 14.69 -33.33 40.51
C MET A 47 14.32 -32.12 39.64
N LEU A 48 14.47 -32.23 38.31
CA LEU A 48 14.15 -31.17 37.37
C LEU A 48 12.70 -30.71 37.48
N ALA A 49 11.76 -31.63 37.74
CA ALA A 49 10.33 -31.29 37.89
C ALA A 49 10.06 -30.19 38.95
N GLY A 50 10.85 -30.15 40.03
CA GLY A 50 10.81 -29.06 41.02
C GLY A 50 11.85 -27.95 40.79
N LEU A 51 12.88 -28.19 39.97
CA LEU A 51 14.09 -27.37 39.86
C LEU A 51 14.34 -26.78 38.45
N LEU A 52 13.34 -26.72 37.56
CA LEU A 52 13.45 -26.02 36.27
C LEU A 52 13.84 -24.52 36.39
N GLY A 53 13.69 -23.92 37.58
CA GLY A 53 14.19 -22.57 37.88
C GLY A 53 15.69 -22.49 38.21
N ASN A 54 16.33 -23.61 38.54
CA ASN A 54 17.74 -23.69 38.97
C ASN A 54 18.64 -24.31 37.89
N ILE A 55 18.16 -24.38 36.65
CA ILE A 55 18.95 -24.81 35.50
C ILE A 55 19.88 -23.69 35.02
N GLY A 56 20.98 -24.07 34.39
CA GLY A 56 21.88 -23.12 33.73
C GLY A 56 22.53 -23.68 32.49
N TRP A 57 22.80 -22.79 31.54
CA TRP A 57 23.57 -23.04 30.33
C TRP A 57 24.85 -22.20 30.33
N ARG A 58 25.98 -22.78 29.92
CA ARG A 58 27.28 -22.11 29.83
C ARG A 58 27.73 -21.95 28.37
N PRO A 59 27.97 -20.71 27.91
CA PRO A 59 28.67 -20.44 26.65
C PRO A 59 30.08 -21.08 26.60
N GLU A 60 30.70 -21.09 25.43
CA GLU A 60 32.03 -21.70 25.26
C GLU A 60 33.12 -20.92 26.00
N ASP A 61 33.13 -19.59 25.84
CA ASP A 61 34.15 -18.68 26.37
C ASP A 61 33.86 -18.15 27.77
N GLU A 62 32.86 -18.69 28.48
CA GLU A 62 32.45 -18.22 29.81
C GLU A 62 32.66 -19.25 30.94
N GLU A 63 33.09 -18.75 32.10
CA GLU A 63 33.11 -19.50 33.37
C GLU A 63 31.75 -19.56 34.07
N GLY A 64 30.87 -18.59 33.78
CA GLY A 64 29.53 -18.46 34.37
C GLY A 64 28.48 -19.27 33.61
N TYR A 65 27.38 -19.57 34.28
CA TYR A 65 26.17 -20.11 33.70
C TYR A 65 25.13 -19.00 33.61
N LEU A 66 24.50 -18.87 32.44
CA LEU A 66 23.25 -18.15 32.27
C LEU A 66 22.12 -19.07 32.78
N GLY A 67 21.41 -18.63 33.81
CA GLY A 67 20.31 -19.34 34.43
C GLY A 67 18.93 -18.86 33.97
N ALA A 68 17.89 -19.53 34.46
CA ALA A 68 16.50 -19.15 34.22
C ALA A 68 16.25 -17.67 34.59
N ARG A 69 15.46 -16.97 33.77
CA ARG A 69 15.12 -15.54 33.90
C ARG A 69 16.33 -14.58 33.78
N GLY A 70 17.43 -15.03 33.18
CA GLY A 70 18.59 -14.18 32.85
C GLY A 70 19.59 -13.96 33.98
N ILE A 71 19.43 -14.65 35.12
CA ILE A 71 20.41 -14.63 36.21
C ILE A 71 21.75 -15.22 35.74
N ARG A 72 22.87 -14.77 36.33
CA ARG A 72 24.20 -15.31 36.04
C ARG A 72 24.80 -15.91 37.32
N PHE A 73 25.13 -17.20 37.30
CA PHE A 73 25.65 -17.90 38.47
C PHE A 73 26.92 -18.68 38.17
N TYR A 74 27.71 -18.99 39.20
CA TYR A 74 28.98 -19.69 39.11
C TYR A 74 28.93 -21.02 39.85
N ARG A 75 29.76 -22.00 39.47
CA ARG A 75 29.93 -23.23 40.27
C ARG A 75 30.51 -22.85 41.64
N HIS A 76 29.84 -23.25 42.73
CA HIS A 76 30.35 -23.04 44.09
C HIS A 76 31.74 -23.71 44.27
N PRO A 77 32.76 -23.06 44.87
CA PRO A 77 34.11 -23.60 44.97
C PRO A 77 34.19 -25.01 45.60
N GLY A 78 33.36 -25.27 46.62
CA GLY A 78 33.27 -26.56 47.30
C GLY A 78 32.60 -27.70 46.50
N ALA A 79 32.16 -27.49 45.26
CA ALA A 79 31.50 -28.52 44.46
C ALA A 79 32.52 -29.53 43.89
N GLN A 80 32.79 -30.60 44.64
CA GLN A 80 33.74 -31.68 44.31
C GLN A 80 33.18 -32.65 43.24
N LEU A 81 33.13 -32.20 41.98
CA LEU A 81 32.73 -33.03 40.84
C LEU A 81 33.91 -33.88 40.31
N ARG A 82 33.68 -35.17 40.02
CA ARG A 82 34.70 -36.08 39.44
C ARG A 82 35.07 -35.75 37.98
N LYS A 83 34.27 -34.93 37.30
CA LYS A 83 34.52 -34.38 35.95
C LYS A 83 34.10 -32.91 35.94
N LYS A 84 34.63 -32.09 35.02
CA LYS A 84 34.11 -30.72 34.81
C LYS A 84 32.62 -30.81 34.41
N PRO A 85 31.74 -29.94 34.94
CA PRO A 85 30.35 -29.89 34.51
C PRO A 85 30.27 -29.44 33.03
N GLY A 86 29.37 -30.08 32.28
CA GLY A 86 29.12 -29.77 30.87
C GLY A 86 28.44 -28.42 30.67
N ARG A 87 27.92 -28.17 29.47
CA ARG A 87 27.29 -26.87 29.15
C ARG A 87 25.95 -26.68 29.86
N TRP A 88 25.18 -27.75 30.05
CA TRP A 88 23.89 -27.73 30.74
C TRP A 88 23.99 -28.37 32.12
N VAL A 89 23.40 -27.69 33.11
CA VAL A 89 23.40 -28.11 34.51
C VAL A 89 22.07 -27.82 35.19
N VAL A 90 21.80 -28.55 36.28
CA VAL A 90 20.81 -28.18 37.31
C VAL A 90 21.55 -28.00 38.64
N CYS A 91 21.09 -27.06 39.48
CA CYS A 91 21.57 -26.88 40.85
C CYS A 91 20.46 -27.17 41.87
N ALA A 92 20.80 -27.86 42.96
CA ALA A 92 19.89 -28.06 44.08
C ALA A 92 19.51 -26.72 44.74
N GLU A 93 20.49 -25.82 44.93
CA GLU A 93 20.27 -24.46 45.45
C GLU A 93 21.14 -23.44 44.69
N LEU A 94 20.62 -22.21 44.60
CA LEU A 94 21.34 -21.02 44.16
C LEU A 94 21.49 -20.10 45.38
N VAL A 95 22.73 -19.79 45.77
CA VAL A 95 23.04 -19.04 47.00
C VAL A 95 23.97 -17.89 46.67
N GLU A 96 23.55 -16.67 47.02
CA GLU A 96 24.36 -15.47 46.86
C GLU A 96 25.27 -15.24 48.08
N THR A 97 26.54 -14.96 47.83
CA THR A 97 27.52 -14.57 48.87
C THR A 97 28.42 -13.42 48.39
N THR A 98 29.53 -13.72 47.71
CA THR A 98 30.35 -12.75 46.96
C THR A 98 29.97 -12.70 45.48
N ARG A 99 29.29 -13.75 45.01
CA ARG A 99 28.59 -13.88 43.71
C ARG A 99 27.41 -14.83 43.94
N LEU A 100 26.50 -14.93 42.96
CA LEU A 100 25.51 -16.00 42.92
C LEU A 100 26.19 -17.34 42.59
N TYR A 101 26.07 -18.33 43.48
CA TYR A 101 26.70 -19.64 43.34
C TYR A 101 25.69 -20.79 43.31
N GLY A 102 25.82 -21.65 42.30
CA GLY A 102 25.11 -22.93 42.22
C GLY A 102 25.79 -24.01 43.05
N ARG A 103 25.03 -24.64 43.95
CA ARG A 103 25.43 -25.78 44.79
C ARG A 103 24.51 -26.98 44.51
N GLY A 104 24.99 -28.18 44.85
CA GLY A 104 24.35 -29.43 44.41
C GLY A 104 24.22 -29.47 42.88
N ILE A 105 25.29 -29.06 42.20
CA ILE A 105 25.34 -28.92 40.74
C ILE A 105 25.54 -30.27 40.05
N ALA A 106 24.71 -30.57 39.06
CA ALA A 106 24.74 -31.80 38.28
C ALA A 106 24.63 -31.50 36.77
N HIS A 107 25.13 -32.41 35.93
CA HIS A 107 25.00 -32.30 34.48
C HIS A 107 23.60 -32.75 34.04
N ILE A 108 23.00 -32.07 33.06
CA ILE A 108 21.73 -32.47 32.45
C ILE A 108 21.84 -32.43 30.93
N GLU A 109 21.02 -33.23 30.25
CA GLU A 109 20.90 -33.17 28.79
C GLU A 109 19.69 -32.30 28.39
N PRO A 110 19.76 -31.52 27.29
CA PRO A 110 18.67 -30.62 26.89
C PRO A 110 17.32 -31.32 26.69
N ARG A 111 17.34 -32.57 26.19
CA ARG A 111 16.12 -33.38 25.98
C ARG A 111 15.30 -33.59 27.27
N TRP A 112 15.95 -33.67 28.44
CA TRP A 112 15.25 -33.78 29.72
C TRP A 112 14.43 -32.52 30.05
N LEU A 113 14.84 -31.35 29.56
CA LEU A 113 14.07 -30.10 29.67
C LEU A 113 12.87 -30.09 28.73
N GLU A 114 12.93 -30.83 27.62
CA GLU A 114 11.80 -31.03 26.71
C GLU A 114 10.80 -32.04 27.26
N GLU A 115 11.28 -33.14 27.84
CA GLU A 115 10.47 -34.19 28.46
C GLU A 115 9.75 -33.68 29.73
N VAL A 116 10.50 -33.13 30.69
CA VAL A 116 9.96 -32.66 31.98
C VAL A 116 9.31 -31.28 31.87
N GLY A 117 9.87 -30.41 31.03
CA GLY A 117 9.47 -29.01 30.88
C GLY A 117 8.55 -28.71 29.69
N ALA A 118 8.03 -29.72 28.98
CA ALA A 118 7.24 -29.57 27.74
C ALA A 118 6.21 -28.42 27.79
N HIS A 119 5.43 -28.37 28.87
CA HIS A 119 4.34 -27.42 29.11
C HIS A 119 4.79 -25.98 29.44
N LEU A 120 6.10 -25.78 29.66
CA LEU A 120 6.73 -24.48 29.94
C LEU A 120 7.61 -23.99 28.78
N LEU A 121 7.81 -24.80 27.74
CA LEU A 121 8.57 -24.41 26.55
C LEU A 121 7.78 -23.39 25.71
N ARG A 122 8.32 -22.17 25.63
CA ARG A 122 7.88 -21.18 24.64
C ARG A 122 8.55 -21.50 23.30
N LYS A 123 7.80 -22.14 22.41
CA LYS A 123 8.17 -22.44 21.03
C LYS A 123 7.85 -21.27 20.12
N GLN A 124 8.75 -20.98 19.18
CA GLN A 124 8.58 -19.99 18.12
C GLN A 124 9.13 -20.59 16.83
N VAL A 125 8.52 -20.31 15.69
CA VAL A 125 9.05 -20.67 14.37
C VAL A 125 9.53 -19.40 13.69
N LEU A 126 10.77 -19.44 13.20
CA LEU A 126 11.51 -18.32 12.63
C LEU A 126 11.84 -18.63 11.16
N ASP A 127 12.21 -17.61 10.40
CA ASP A 127 12.70 -17.71 9.01
C ASP A 127 11.88 -18.67 8.09
N PRO A 128 10.55 -18.51 7.99
CA PRO A 128 9.73 -19.34 7.10
C PRO A 128 10.10 -19.09 5.63
N LYS A 129 10.40 -20.18 4.90
CA LYS A 129 10.83 -20.15 3.49
C LYS A 129 10.35 -21.39 2.74
N TRP A 130 10.21 -21.32 1.43
CA TRP A 130 9.87 -22.45 0.58
C TRP A 130 10.97 -23.52 0.56
N ASP A 131 10.63 -24.78 0.82
CA ASP A 131 11.51 -25.91 0.53
C ASP A 131 11.09 -26.58 -0.79
N ARG A 132 11.86 -26.32 -1.85
CA ARG A 132 11.69 -26.90 -3.19
C ARG A 132 11.69 -28.44 -3.24
N ARG A 133 12.30 -29.13 -2.27
CA ARG A 133 12.37 -30.60 -2.21
C ARG A 133 11.19 -31.22 -1.44
N GLN A 134 10.69 -30.54 -0.41
CA GLN A 134 9.49 -30.95 0.33
C GLN A 134 8.20 -30.43 -0.31
N ALA A 135 8.30 -29.46 -1.23
CA ALA A 135 7.19 -28.71 -1.79
C ALA A 135 6.28 -28.08 -0.71
N GLU A 136 6.88 -27.54 0.35
CA GLU A 136 6.17 -26.94 1.49
C GLU A 136 7.00 -25.81 2.13
N VAL A 137 6.34 -24.81 2.70
CA VAL A 137 7.00 -23.75 3.49
C VAL A 137 7.47 -24.31 4.84
N GLN A 138 8.79 -24.31 5.04
CA GLN A 138 9.45 -24.77 6.26
C GLN A 138 10.00 -23.58 7.05
N GLY A 139 9.82 -23.60 8.36
CA GLY A 139 10.46 -22.65 9.28
C GLY A 139 11.39 -23.33 10.27
N MET A 140 12.18 -22.54 10.99
CA MET A 140 13.13 -22.96 12.00
C MET A 140 12.51 -22.84 13.40
N GLU A 141 12.11 -23.95 14.01
CA GLU A 141 11.61 -23.98 15.38
C GLU A 141 12.77 -23.73 16.38
N ARG A 142 12.50 -22.81 17.32
CA ARG A 142 13.31 -22.48 18.49
C ARG A 142 12.44 -22.60 19.74
N ALA A 143 12.91 -23.32 20.75
CA ALA A 143 12.24 -23.45 22.02
C ALA A 143 13.04 -22.78 23.14
N THR A 144 12.34 -22.08 24.02
CA THR A 144 12.93 -21.42 25.20
C THR A 144 12.25 -21.84 26.49
N LEU A 145 13.06 -22.06 27.54
CA LEU A 145 12.61 -22.34 28.90
C LEU A 145 13.12 -21.23 29.81
N TYR A 146 12.21 -20.43 30.36
CA TYR A 146 12.53 -19.24 31.18
C TYR A 146 13.59 -18.30 30.56
N GLY A 147 13.61 -18.17 29.22
CA GLY A 147 14.56 -17.32 28.49
C GLY A 147 15.84 -18.03 28.01
N LEU A 148 16.15 -19.23 28.52
CA LEU A 148 17.24 -20.06 27.99
C LEU A 148 16.79 -20.77 26.71
N VAL A 149 17.64 -20.81 25.68
CA VAL A 149 17.35 -21.53 24.42
C VAL A 149 17.67 -23.00 24.61
N VAL A 150 16.66 -23.87 24.68
CA VAL A 150 16.84 -25.32 24.85
C VAL A 150 17.27 -25.97 23.54
N TYR A 151 16.64 -25.56 22.43
CA TYR A 151 17.06 -25.89 21.07
C TYR A 151 16.66 -24.80 20.08
N SER A 152 17.31 -24.79 18.91
CA SER A 152 17.04 -23.87 17.79
C SER A 152 17.38 -24.55 16.47
N GLY A 153 16.72 -24.15 15.38
CA GLY A 153 17.02 -24.66 14.03
C GLY A 153 16.43 -26.02 13.69
N ARG A 154 15.40 -26.50 14.42
CA ARG A 154 14.65 -27.69 14.01
C ARG A 154 13.68 -27.30 12.89
N ARG A 155 13.80 -27.92 11.72
CA ARG A 155 12.90 -27.63 10.58
C ARG A 155 11.50 -28.18 10.88
N VAL A 156 10.48 -27.33 10.72
CA VAL A 156 9.07 -27.70 10.89
C VAL A 156 8.19 -27.09 9.80
N PRO A 157 7.09 -27.76 9.39
CA PRO A 157 6.08 -27.19 8.50
C PRO A 157 5.48 -25.91 9.08
N TYR A 158 5.62 -24.78 8.38
CA TYR A 158 5.19 -23.47 8.87
C TYR A 158 3.65 -23.35 8.97
N ALA A 159 2.93 -24.04 8.07
CA ALA A 159 1.46 -24.08 8.04
C ALA A 159 0.80 -24.65 9.32
N ARG A 160 1.59 -25.26 10.23
CA ARG A 160 1.12 -25.68 11.58
C ARG A 160 1.03 -24.54 12.59
N VAL A 161 1.64 -23.40 12.30
CA VAL A 161 1.70 -22.20 13.15
C VAL A 161 0.97 -21.05 12.47
N ASP A 162 1.21 -20.84 11.18
CA ASP A 162 0.48 -19.87 10.36
C ASP A 162 0.24 -20.43 8.95
N LEU A 163 -1.01 -20.78 8.68
CA LEU A 163 -1.46 -21.32 7.40
C LEU A 163 -1.66 -20.21 6.34
N ALA A 164 -1.96 -18.98 6.76
CA ALA A 164 -2.12 -17.84 5.85
C ALA A 164 -0.75 -17.36 5.36
N GLY A 165 0.20 -17.15 6.27
CA GLY A 165 1.60 -16.83 5.93
C GLY A 165 2.28 -17.94 5.13
N ALA A 166 2.01 -19.21 5.44
CA ALA A 166 2.48 -20.33 4.61
C ALA A 166 1.89 -20.30 3.20
N ARG A 167 0.60 -19.96 3.04
CA ARG A 167 -0.03 -19.83 1.71
C ARG A 167 0.51 -18.63 0.94
N GLU A 168 0.77 -17.48 1.57
CA GLU A 168 1.40 -16.34 0.91
C GLU A 168 2.80 -16.69 0.38
N ILE A 169 3.66 -17.25 1.23
CA ILE A 169 5.03 -17.64 0.85
C ILE A 169 4.99 -18.72 -0.25
N PHE A 170 4.05 -19.67 -0.18
CA PHE A 170 3.83 -20.65 -1.23
C PHE A 170 3.47 -19.98 -2.57
N ILE A 171 2.51 -19.05 -2.61
CA ILE A 171 2.15 -18.40 -3.88
C ILE A 171 3.33 -17.60 -4.44
N ARG A 172 4.02 -16.80 -3.62
CA ARG A 172 5.19 -16.00 -4.05
C ARG A 172 6.34 -16.88 -4.54
N GLU A 173 6.96 -17.65 -3.64
CA GLU A 173 8.20 -18.38 -3.95
C GLU A 173 7.94 -19.58 -4.88
N ALA A 174 6.86 -20.34 -4.68
CA ALA A 174 6.62 -21.58 -5.45
C ALA A 174 6.00 -21.33 -6.84
N LEU A 175 5.00 -20.44 -6.92
CA LEU A 175 4.16 -20.27 -8.12
C LEU A 175 4.54 -19.05 -8.98
N VAL A 176 4.89 -17.91 -8.36
CA VAL A 176 5.28 -16.68 -9.07
C VAL A 176 6.76 -16.74 -9.47
N GLU A 177 7.69 -16.77 -8.50
CA GLU A 177 9.14 -16.92 -8.77
C GLU A 177 9.46 -18.26 -9.45
N GLY A 178 8.60 -19.27 -9.24
CA GLY A 178 8.73 -20.58 -9.86
C GLY A 178 9.74 -21.50 -9.19
N GLN A 179 9.95 -21.38 -7.87
CA GLN A 179 10.82 -22.27 -7.09
C GLN A 179 10.25 -23.68 -6.86
N TRP A 180 9.16 -24.05 -7.52
CA TRP A 180 8.60 -25.41 -7.48
C TRP A 180 8.79 -26.15 -8.80
N ASP A 181 9.20 -27.41 -8.70
CA ASP A 181 9.19 -28.38 -9.79
C ASP A 181 7.97 -29.29 -9.64
N THR A 182 7.13 -29.35 -10.68
CA THR A 182 5.92 -30.17 -10.70
C THR A 182 5.58 -30.61 -12.12
N GLU A 183 4.90 -31.75 -12.24
CA GLU A 183 4.36 -32.27 -13.50
C GLU A 183 3.04 -31.59 -13.89
N LEU A 184 2.45 -30.75 -13.03
CA LEU A 184 1.20 -30.05 -13.32
C LEU A 184 1.35 -29.11 -14.54
N PRO A 185 0.51 -29.27 -15.59
CA PRO A 185 0.78 -28.64 -16.89
C PRO A 185 0.59 -27.12 -16.89
N PHE A 186 -0.28 -26.59 -16.02
CA PHE A 186 -0.55 -25.15 -15.94
C PHE A 186 0.73 -24.34 -15.64
N LEU A 187 1.59 -24.81 -14.72
CA LEU A 187 2.75 -24.02 -14.29
C LEU A 187 3.81 -23.93 -15.40
N GLN A 188 3.93 -24.97 -16.23
CA GLN A 188 4.78 -24.95 -17.42
C GLN A 188 4.18 -24.08 -18.54
N ALA A 189 2.85 -24.06 -18.70
CA ALA A 189 2.16 -23.19 -19.64
C ALA A 189 2.30 -21.71 -19.24
N ASN A 190 2.08 -21.38 -17.96
CA ASN A 190 2.23 -20.05 -17.38
C ASN A 190 3.66 -19.51 -17.56
N ARG A 191 4.69 -20.30 -17.20
CA ARG A 191 6.09 -19.92 -17.41
C ARG A 191 6.44 -19.67 -18.89
N LYS A 192 5.81 -20.39 -19.83
CA LYS A 192 5.96 -20.15 -21.28
C LYS A 192 5.22 -18.87 -21.71
N GLN A 193 4.02 -18.61 -21.19
CA GLN A 193 3.23 -17.43 -21.52
C GLN A 193 3.88 -16.15 -21.01
N ILE A 194 4.35 -16.12 -19.75
CA ILE A 194 5.08 -14.99 -19.15
C ILE A 194 6.30 -14.63 -20.01
N ARG A 195 7.12 -15.64 -20.40
CA ARG A 195 8.25 -15.45 -21.32
C ARG A 195 7.82 -14.89 -22.67
N LYS A 196 6.74 -15.41 -23.27
CA LYS A 196 6.18 -14.92 -24.54
C LYS A 196 5.73 -13.45 -24.45
N VAL A 197 5.21 -12.99 -23.32
CA VAL A 197 4.81 -11.60 -23.11
C VAL A 197 6.05 -10.69 -23.02
N MET A 198 7.05 -11.04 -22.21
CA MET A 198 8.33 -10.30 -22.16
C MET A 198 9.04 -10.29 -23.53
N ASP A 199 9.03 -11.41 -24.25
CA ASP A 199 9.55 -11.54 -25.62
C ASP A 199 8.84 -10.63 -26.64
N LEU A 200 7.57 -10.26 -26.39
CA LEU A 200 6.80 -9.35 -27.24
C LEU A 200 7.07 -7.89 -26.87
N GLU A 201 7.16 -7.58 -25.58
CA GLU A 201 7.53 -6.26 -25.05
C GLU A 201 8.89 -5.81 -25.61
N HIS A 202 9.93 -6.63 -25.43
CA HIS A 202 11.30 -6.39 -25.93
C HIS A 202 11.34 -6.14 -27.45
N LYS A 203 10.46 -6.79 -28.23
CA LYS A 203 10.39 -6.63 -29.69
C LYS A 203 9.56 -5.42 -30.10
N SER A 204 8.52 -5.07 -29.36
CA SER A 204 7.61 -3.97 -29.69
C SER A 204 8.17 -2.59 -29.33
N ARG A 205 9.18 -2.50 -28.44
CA ARG A 205 9.66 -1.24 -27.84
C ARG A 205 8.54 -0.38 -27.23
N ARG A 206 7.45 -1.02 -26.80
CA ARG A 206 6.36 -0.45 -26.02
C ARG A 206 6.53 -0.97 -24.60
N GLN A 207 6.95 -0.09 -23.71
CA GLN A 207 7.42 -0.39 -22.35
C GLN A 207 6.25 -0.35 -21.35
N ASP A 208 5.05 -0.67 -21.86
CA ASP A 208 3.74 -0.51 -21.22
C ASP A 208 3.15 -1.88 -20.79
N VAL A 209 4.01 -2.91 -20.64
CA VAL A 209 3.61 -4.31 -20.40
C VAL A 209 4.50 -4.96 -19.34
N LEU A 210 4.76 -4.24 -18.25
CA LEU A 210 5.53 -4.77 -17.14
C LEU A 210 4.75 -5.91 -16.47
N VAL A 211 5.27 -7.14 -16.55
CA VAL A 211 4.63 -8.32 -15.96
C VAL A 211 4.82 -8.29 -14.44
N ASP A 212 3.86 -7.69 -13.75
CA ASP A 212 3.88 -7.53 -12.30
C ASP A 212 3.72 -8.87 -11.56
N GLU A 213 4.67 -9.19 -10.69
CA GLU A 213 4.63 -10.35 -9.80
C GLU A 213 3.46 -10.28 -8.81
N ALA A 214 3.02 -9.08 -8.41
CA ALA A 214 1.85 -8.89 -7.55
C ALA A 214 0.54 -9.18 -8.30
N LEU A 215 0.46 -8.91 -9.60
CA LEU A 215 -0.67 -9.33 -10.46
C LEU A 215 -0.74 -10.85 -10.58
N ILE A 216 0.39 -11.52 -10.81
CA ILE A 216 0.44 -12.99 -10.88
C ILE A 216 0.09 -13.60 -9.51
N TYR A 217 0.58 -13.01 -8.42
CA TYR A 217 0.20 -13.38 -7.05
C TYR A 217 -1.32 -13.25 -6.85
N ALA A 218 -1.92 -12.11 -7.20
CA ALA A 218 -3.35 -11.85 -7.01
C ALA A 218 -4.23 -12.82 -7.83
N PHE A 219 -3.80 -13.18 -9.05
CA PHE A 219 -4.46 -14.23 -9.84
C PHE A 219 -4.48 -15.58 -9.12
N TYR A 220 -3.34 -16.04 -8.59
CA TYR A 220 -3.29 -17.30 -7.85
C TYR A 220 -4.05 -17.21 -6.51
N ASP A 221 -3.98 -16.08 -5.82
CA ASP A 221 -4.67 -15.83 -4.55
C ASP A 221 -6.20 -15.89 -4.71
N GLN A 222 -6.74 -15.27 -5.77
CA GLN A 222 -8.18 -15.30 -6.06
C GLN A 222 -8.68 -16.71 -6.45
N GLN A 223 -7.83 -17.53 -7.08
CA GLN A 223 -8.20 -18.85 -7.62
C GLN A 223 -7.99 -20.00 -6.62
N LEU A 224 -7.05 -19.87 -5.68
CA LEU A 224 -6.67 -20.93 -4.74
C LEU A 224 -7.45 -20.81 -3.40
N PRO A 225 -8.14 -21.88 -2.95
CA PRO A 225 -8.72 -21.92 -1.61
C PRO A 225 -7.72 -21.63 -0.49
N PRO A 226 -8.19 -21.15 0.68
CA PRO A 226 -7.32 -20.76 1.79
C PRO A 226 -6.48 -21.92 2.36
N ASP A 227 -6.93 -23.17 2.24
CA ASP A 227 -6.21 -24.36 2.72
C ASP A 227 -5.09 -24.86 1.77
N VAL A 228 -5.00 -24.31 0.56
CA VAL A 228 -4.00 -24.71 -0.45
C VAL A 228 -2.71 -23.91 -0.24
N CYS A 229 -1.80 -24.47 0.57
CA CYS A 229 -0.56 -23.82 1.04
C CYS A 229 0.74 -24.61 0.76
N ASN A 230 0.66 -25.74 0.06
CA ASN A 230 1.81 -26.57 -0.31
C ASN A 230 1.53 -27.40 -1.58
N GLY A 231 2.55 -28.04 -2.14
CA GLY A 231 2.44 -28.81 -3.39
C GLY A 231 1.40 -29.94 -3.30
N THR A 232 1.36 -30.68 -2.20
CA THR A 232 0.42 -31.80 -2.01
C THR A 232 -1.04 -31.35 -1.89
N THR A 233 -1.31 -30.18 -1.31
CA THR A 233 -2.67 -29.59 -1.29
C THR A 233 -3.06 -29.07 -2.67
N LEU A 234 -2.16 -28.38 -3.38
CA LEU A 234 -2.45 -27.86 -4.72
C LEU A 234 -2.64 -28.99 -5.74
N GLU A 235 -1.82 -30.04 -5.74
CA GLU A 235 -2.01 -31.21 -6.63
C GLU A 235 -3.35 -31.91 -6.40
N ARG A 236 -3.80 -32.02 -5.14
CA ARG A 236 -5.09 -32.60 -4.79
C ARG A 236 -6.23 -31.73 -5.30
N TRP A 237 -6.17 -30.43 -5.02
CA TRP A 237 -7.15 -29.44 -5.48
C TRP A 237 -7.22 -29.37 -7.01
N TYR A 238 -6.07 -29.30 -7.69
CA TYR A 238 -5.99 -29.20 -9.16
C TYR A 238 -6.63 -30.40 -9.85
N ARG A 239 -6.41 -31.61 -9.30
CA ARG A 239 -7.03 -32.86 -9.76
C ARG A 239 -8.55 -32.90 -9.57
N GLN A 240 -9.08 -32.16 -8.58
CA GLN A 240 -10.52 -31.99 -8.39
C GLN A 240 -11.08 -30.92 -9.33
N ALA A 241 -10.44 -29.73 -9.39
CA ALA A 241 -10.84 -28.63 -10.28
C ALA A 241 -10.87 -29.06 -11.76
N SER A 242 -9.85 -29.80 -12.21
CA SER A 242 -9.77 -30.33 -13.59
C SER A 242 -10.83 -31.38 -13.92
N ARG A 243 -11.46 -32.01 -12.90
CA ARG A 243 -12.60 -32.94 -13.08
C ARG A 243 -13.97 -32.26 -13.02
N ALA A 244 -14.04 -31.09 -12.38
CA ALA A 244 -15.25 -30.26 -12.31
C ALA A 244 -15.38 -29.29 -13.52
N LEU A 245 -14.34 -29.18 -14.34
CA LEU A 245 -14.25 -28.26 -15.47
C LEU A 245 -15.29 -28.59 -16.56
N ALA A 246 -16.05 -27.59 -17.00
CA ALA A 246 -17.03 -27.76 -18.07
C ALA A 246 -16.35 -27.88 -19.46
N PRO A 247 -16.92 -28.64 -20.42
CA PRO A 247 -16.37 -28.75 -21.76
C PRO A 247 -16.18 -27.38 -22.43
N GLY A 248 -14.96 -27.11 -22.92
CA GLY A 248 -14.59 -25.86 -23.59
C GLY A 248 -14.03 -24.76 -22.68
N GLN A 249 -14.01 -24.93 -21.36
CA GLN A 249 -13.30 -24.00 -20.46
C GLN A 249 -11.78 -24.24 -20.46
N PRO A 250 -10.95 -23.20 -20.20
CA PRO A 250 -9.50 -23.37 -20.05
C PRO A 250 -9.16 -24.17 -18.78
N ALA A 251 -8.02 -24.86 -18.79
CA ALA A 251 -7.55 -25.60 -17.61
C ALA A 251 -7.34 -24.66 -16.40
N PRO A 252 -7.64 -25.09 -15.16
CA PRO A 252 -7.52 -24.25 -13.97
C PRO A 252 -6.11 -23.68 -13.80
N LEU A 253 -6.02 -22.48 -13.21
CA LEU A 253 -4.77 -21.72 -13.01
C LEU A 253 -3.99 -21.35 -14.28
N THR A 254 -4.56 -21.47 -15.49
CA THR A 254 -3.88 -21.08 -16.73
C THR A 254 -3.94 -19.56 -16.95
N LEU A 255 -2.79 -18.88 -16.98
CA LEU A 255 -2.68 -17.46 -17.27
C LEU A 255 -2.87 -17.18 -18.77
N THR A 256 -3.84 -16.34 -19.12
CA THR A 256 -4.02 -15.86 -20.49
C THR A 256 -3.07 -14.70 -20.80
N GLN A 257 -2.81 -14.48 -22.09
CA GLN A 257 -2.09 -13.28 -22.54
C GLN A 257 -2.87 -11.99 -22.21
N ALA A 258 -4.21 -12.04 -22.14
CA ALA A 258 -5.01 -10.90 -21.74
C ALA A 258 -4.79 -10.54 -20.26
N GLU A 259 -4.77 -11.51 -19.35
CA GLU A 259 -4.50 -11.27 -17.91
C GLU A 259 -3.10 -10.73 -17.67
N LEU A 260 -2.08 -11.26 -18.36
CA LEU A 260 -0.69 -10.79 -18.24
C LEU A 260 -0.43 -9.42 -18.89
N MET A 261 -1.28 -8.97 -19.84
CA MET A 261 -1.15 -7.65 -20.48
C MET A 261 -2.15 -6.62 -19.92
N ARG A 262 -3.10 -7.02 -19.07
CA ARG A 262 -4.00 -6.11 -18.35
C ARG A 262 -3.24 -5.44 -17.20
N HIS A 263 -2.87 -4.17 -17.36
CA HIS A 263 -2.57 -3.28 -16.23
C HIS A 263 -3.87 -2.84 -15.50
N GLU A 264 -4.80 -3.79 -15.33
CA GLU A 264 -6.18 -3.61 -14.82
C GLU A 264 -6.52 -4.68 -13.76
N ALA A 265 -5.50 -5.22 -13.08
CA ALA A 265 -5.70 -6.13 -11.94
C ALA A 265 -6.09 -5.31 -10.69
N ALA A 266 -7.40 -5.32 -10.40
CA ALA A 266 -8.07 -4.58 -9.32
C ALA A 266 -7.92 -3.04 -9.40
N GLY A 267 -9.05 -2.33 -9.41
CA GLY A 267 -9.13 -0.88 -9.67
C GLY A 267 -8.34 0.04 -8.72
N VAL A 268 -7.81 -0.49 -7.62
CA VAL A 268 -6.88 0.20 -6.71
C VAL A 268 -5.62 0.68 -7.44
N THR A 269 -5.12 -0.09 -8.42
CA THR A 269 -3.91 0.25 -9.17
C THR A 269 -4.15 1.39 -10.17
N THR A 270 -5.28 1.36 -10.87
CA THR A 270 -5.67 2.38 -11.87
C THR A 270 -5.97 3.74 -11.24
N GLU A 271 -6.53 3.78 -10.01
CA GLU A 271 -6.70 5.02 -9.25
C GLU A 271 -5.37 5.60 -8.76
N ALA A 272 -4.41 4.74 -8.39
CA ALA A 272 -3.09 5.16 -7.94
C ALA A 272 -2.18 5.65 -9.08
N PHE A 273 -2.24 5.01 -10.26
CA PHE A 273 -1.43 5.32 -11.44
C PHE A 273 -2.33 5.50 -12.68
N PRO A 274 -3.14 6.57 -12.75
CA PRO A 274 -4.08 6.77 -13.84
C PRO A 274 -3.36 7.09 -15.16
N THR A 275 -3.88 6.54 -16.26
CA THR A 275 -3.40 6.82 -17.63
C THR A 275 -3.76 8.21 -18.14
N ILE A 276 -4.65 8.91 -17.42
CA ILE A 276 -5.11 10.27 -17.71
C ILE A 276 -4.98 11.12 -16.45
N VAL A 277 -4.37 12.31 -16.58
CA VAL A 277 -4.28 13.31 -15.51
C VAL A 277 -4.93 14.59 -15.98
N ARG A 278 -5.95 15.06 -15.25
CA ARG A 278 -6.62 16.34 -15.53
C ARG A 278 -5.68 17.51 -15.21
N LEU A 279 -5.27 18.27 -16.23
CA LEU A 279 -4.46 19.48 -16.12
C LEU A 279 -5.10 20.60 -16.95
N GLY A 280 -5.22 21.81 -16.40
CA GLY A 280 -5.77 22.98 -17.13
C GLY A 280 -7.15 22.74 -17.75
N GLY A 281 -8.02 22.00 -17.08
CA GLY A 281 -9.34 21.67 -17.64
C GLY A 281 -9.34 20.66 -18.80
N VAL A 282 -8.23 19.95 -19.06
CA VAL A 282 -8.13 18.94 -20.12
C VAL A 282 -7.57 17.61 -19.60
N ASP A 283 -8.00 16.53 -20.24
CA ASP A 283 -7.54 15.16 -19.98
C ASP A 283 -6.21 14.91 -20.70
N CYS A 284 -5.10 15.01 -19.95
CA CYS A 284 -3.75 14.86 -20.49
C CYS A 284 -3.24 13.43 -20.27
N ALA A 285 -2.69 12.82 -21.32
CA ALA A 285 -2.21 11.44 -21.26
C ALA A 285 -0.94 11.33 -20.40
N ALA A 286 -0.95 10.41 -19.42
CA ALA A 286 0.18 10.14 -18.53
C ALA A 286 0.98 8.91 -19.00
N GLN A 287 2.29 8.99 -18.83
CA GLN A 287 3.26 7.93 -19.07
C GLN A 287 4.17 7.81 -17.86
N TYR A 288 4.52 6.58 -17.49
CA TYR A 288 5.35 6.28 -16.33
C TYR A 288 6.63 5.59 -16.80
N LEU A 289 7.78 6.06 -16.31
CA LEU A 289 9.07 5.40 -16.51
C LEU A 289 9.77 5.28 -15.15
N HIS A 290 10.44 4.16 -14.92
CA HIS A 290 11.30 3.95 -13.75
C HIS A 290 12.66 3.47 -14.23
N GLU A 291 13.48 4.42 -14.67
CA GLU A 291 14.80 4.18 -15.28
C GLU A 291 15.78 5.23 -14.72
N PRO A 292 16.44 4.94 -13.58
CA PRO A 292 17.26 5.91 -12.85
C PRO A 292 18.39 6.52 -13.70
N GLY A 293 18.15 7.72 -14.21
CA GLY A 293 19.08 8.46 -15.08
C GLY A 293 18.50 8.89 -16.42
N ASP A 294 17.36 8.34 -16.87
CA ASP A 294 16.68 8.85 -18.06
C ASP A 294 16.03 10.22 -17.76
N VAL A 295 16.06 11.13 -18.73
CA VAL A 295 15.46 12.47 -18.60
C VAL A 295 13.93 12.40 -18.39
N ARG A 296 13.27 11.29 -18.74
CA ARG A 296 11.83 11.02 -18.61
C ARG A 296 11.46 10.25 -17.33
N ASP A 297 12.44 9.83 -16.53
CA ASP A 297 12.26 9.07 -15.28
C ASP A 297 11.21 9.70 -14.35
N GLY A 298 10.29 8.88 -13.82
CA GLY A 298 9.08 9.30 -13.11
C GLY A 298 7.85 9.46 -14.02
N LEU A 299 6.97 10.39 -13.63
CA LEU A 299 5.73 10.69 -14.34
C LEU A 299 5.96 11.73 -15.45
N THR A 300 5.66 11.35 -16.69
CA THR A 300 5.58 12.27 -17.84
C THR A 300 4.13 12.48 -18.28
N VAL A 301 3.62 13.72 -18.23
CA VAL A 301 2.26 14.07 -18.69
C VAL A 301 2.34 14.85 -20.00
N THR A 302 1.54 14.43 -20.98
CA THR A 302 1.48 15.04 -22.32
C THR A 302 0.36 16.09 -22.38
N VAL A 303 0.75 17.36 -22.42
CA VAL A 303 -0.12 18.55 -22.39
C VAL A 303 -0.19 19.17 -23.80
N PRO A 304 -1.38 19.34 -24.39
CA PRO A 304 -1.53 20.07 -25.65
C PRO A 304 -1.17 21.55 -25.49
N LEU A 305 -0.52 22.15 -26.50
CA LEU A 305 -0.01 23.52 -26.46
C LEU A 305 -1.06 24.54 -26.01
N PHE A 306 -2.29 24.45 -26.53
CA PHE A 306 -3.41 25.34 -26.21
C PHE A 306 -3.91 25.26 -24.75
N VAL A 307 -3.43 24.30 -23.96
CA VAL A 307 -3.78 24.13 -22.53
C VAL A 307 -2.67 24.68 -21.63
N LEU A 308 -1.47 24.91 -22.16
CA LEU A 308 -0.25 25.12 -21.37
C LEU A 308 -0.37 26.25 -20.33
N ASN A 309 -0.99 27.36 -20.71
CA ASN A 309 -1.22 28.52 -19.84
C ASN A 309 -2.27 28.21 -18.76
N GLN A 310 -3.28 27.39 -19.05
CA GLN A 310 -4.33 27.00 -18.11
C GLN A 310 -3.87 25.99 -17.05
N VAL A 311 -2.69 25.38 -17.19
CA VAL A 311 -2.15 24.46 -16.17
C VAL A 311 -1.72 25.25 -14.93
N ASN A 312 -2.32 24.93 -13.77
CA ASN A 312 -1.89 25.41 -12.46
C ASN A 312 -0.60 24.67 -12.01
N GLU A 313 0.43 25.41 -11.59
CA GLU A 313 1.68 24.85 -11.06
C GLU A 313 1.45 24.00 -9.80
N GLU A 314 0.58 24.43 -8.89
CA GLU A 314 0.29 23.71 -7.64
C GLU A 314 -0.19 22.28 -7.93
N ARG A 315 -1.06 22.10 -8.93
CA ARG A 315 -1.56 20.78 -9.34
C ARG A 315 -0.42 19.85 -9.75
N THR A 316 0.66 20.37 -10.34
CA THR A 316 1.81 19.58 -10.76
C THR A 316 2.67 19.12 -9.58
N GLU A 317 2.59 19.77 -8.41
CA GLU A 317 3.28 19.34 -7.20
C GLU A 317 2.82 17.95 -6.73
N TRP A 318 1.54 17.61 -6.90
CA TRP A 318 0.92 16.39 -6.33
C TRP A 318 1.25 15.07 -7.06
N LEU A 319 1.78 15.12 -8.29
CA LEU A 319 1.89 13.94 -9.17
C LEU A 319 0.53 13.21 -9.30
N VAL A 320 0.52 11.91 -8.97
CA VAL A 320 -0.61 10.99 -8.84
C VAL A 320 -0.50 10.22 -7.50
N PRO A 321 -1.59 9.66 -6.95
CA PRO A 321 -1.60 9.11 -5.58
C PRO A 321 -0.53 8.03 -5.34
N GLY A 322 -0.29 7.14 -6.31
CA GLY A 322 0.70 6.06 -6.22
C GLY A 322 2.15 6.54 -6.07
N MET A 323 2.48 7.75 -6.54
CA MET A 323 3.81 8.36 -6.38
C MET A 323 3.91 9.33 -5.19
N LEU A 324 2.77 9.67 -4.56
CA LEU A 324 2.70 10.72 -3.55
C LEU A 324 3.51 10.34 -2.29
N LYS A 325 3.46 9.07 -1.88
CA LYS A 325 4.22 8.53 -0.73
C LYS A 325 5.72 8.80 -0.82
N ASP A 326 6.35 8.48 -1.95
CA ASP A 326 7.80 8.63 -2.10
C ASP A 326 8.22 10.09 -2.23
N LYS A 327 7.37 10.92 -2.87
CA LYS A 327 7.55 12.37 -2.88
C LYS A 327 7.49 12.96 -1.47
N ILE A 328 6.49 12.57 -0.68
CA ILE A 328 6.38 12.97 0.73
C ILE A 328 7.59 12.48 1.51
N GLN A 329 8.00 11.22 1.37
CA GLN A 329 9.16 10.67 2.07
C GLN A 329 10.45 11.44 1.78
N ALA A 330 10.68 11.85 0.52
CA ALA A 330 11.82 12.68 0.14
C ALA A 330 11.72 14.10 0.72
N LEU A 331 10.53 14.73 0.70
CA LEU A 331 10.30 16.03 1.32
C LEU A 331 10.50 15.99 2.84
N LEU A 332 10.00 14.96 3.55
CA LEU A 332 10.26 14.75 4.98
C LEU A 332 11.75 14.50 5.27
N LYS A 333 12.47 13.81 4.38
CA LYS A 333 13.92 13.63 4.49
C LYS A 333 14.69 14.96 4.35
N SER A 334 14.18 15.89 3.56
CA SER A 334 14.77 17.23 3.36
C SER A 334 14.68 18.16 4.58
N LEU A 335 13.71 17.92 5.48
CA LEU A 335 13.45 18.75 6.66
C LEU A 335 14.65 18.85 7.63
N PRO A 336 14.75 19.96 8.40
CA PRO A 336 15.71 20.11 9.49
C PRO A 336 15.61 18.97 10.54
N GLN A 337 16.72 18.71 11.22
CA GLN A 337 16.83 17.58 12.17
C GLN A 337 15.75 17.57 13.27
N LYS A 338 15.37 18.75 13.81
CA LYS A 338 14.39 18.86 14.90
C LYS A 338 12.99 18.32 14.54
N PRO A 339 12.29 18.81 13.50
CA PRO A 339 11.02 18.22 13.08
C PRO A 339 11.19 16.80 12.53
N ARG A 340 12.24 16.54 11.72
CA ARG A 340 12.47 15.23 11.10
C ARG A 340 12.62 14.09 12.13
N ALA A 341 13.24 14.35 13.27
CA ALA A 341 13.39 13.35 14.34
C ALA A 341 12.05 12.92 14.97
N ARG A 342 11.02 13.80 14.99
CA ARG A 342 9.67 13.49 15.46
C ARG A 342 8.80 12.74 14.44
N LEU A 343 9.35 12.46 13.26
CA LEU A 343 8.68 11.75 12.16
C LEU A 343 9.30 10.38 11.86
N VAL A 344 10.27 9.93 12.65
CA VAL A 344 10.86 8.59 12.52
C VAL A 344 9.91 7.55 13.15
N PRO A 345 9.56 6.45 12.46
CA PRO A 345 10.02 6.02 11.14
C PRO A 345 9.45 6.85 9.97
N LEU A 346 10.35 7.36 9.11
CA LEU A 346 9.96 8.20 7.97
C LEU A 346 9.06 7.49 6.95
N PRO A 347 9.24 6.19 6.62
CA PRO A 347 8.34 5.50 5.68
C PRO A 347 6.90 5.37 6.20
N GLU A 348 6.74 5.13 7.51
CA GLU A 348 5.42 5.04 8.16
C GLU A 348 4.73 6.41 8.20
N SER A 349 5.46 7.46 8.61
CA SER A 349 4.95 8.83 8.59
C SER A 349 4.62 9.31 7.18
N ALA A 350 5.41 8.92 6.17
CA ALA A 350 5.14 9.26 4.77
C ALA A 350 3.92 8.52 4.21
N SER A 351 3.73 7.23 4.56
CA SER A 351 2.52 6.49 4.16
C SER A 351 1.27 7.14 4.77
N GLN A 352 1.24 7.34 6.09
CA GLN A 352 0.09 7.93 6.80
C GLN A 352 -0.26 9.35 6.32
N LEU A 353 0.72 10.11 5.82
CA LEU A 353 0.47 11.41 5.18
C LEU A 353 -0.03 11.26 3.73
N ALA A 354 0.50 10.32 2.95
CA ALA A 354 -0.01 10.03 1.60
C ALA A 354 -1.45 9.52 1.65
N ASP A 355 -1.79 8.63 2.59
CA ASP A 355 -3.12 8.09 2.79
C ASP A 355 -4.13 9.22 3.10
N ALA A 356 -3.76 10.14 4.00
CA ALA A 356 -4.59 11.30 4.37
C ALA A 356 -4.70 12.36 3.26
N LEU A 357 -3.67 12.50 2.41
CA LEU A 357 -3.63 13.49 1.32
C LEU A 357 -4.18 12.96 -0.02
N SER A 358 -4.38 11.64 -0.16
CA SER A 358 -4.95 11.03 -1.37
C SER A 358 -6.49 11.00 -1.38
N VAL A 359 -7.14 11.45 -0.29
CA VAL A 359 -8.61 11.46 -0.18
C VAL A 359 -9.20 12.53 -1.12
N PRO A 360 -10.29 12.26 -1.88
CA PRO A 360 -10.77 13.15 -2.95
C PRO A 360 -11.11 14.61 -2.58
N GLN A 361 -11.39 14.94 -1.31
CA GLN A 361 -11.59 16.33 -0.90
C GLN A 361 -10.27 17.12 -0.74
N THR A 362 -9.14 16.42 -0.57
CA THR A 362 -7.83 17.01 -0.26
C THR A 362 -6.85 16.85 -1.42
N PHE A 363 -6.88 15.73 -2.13
CA PHE A 363 -5.96 15.45 -3.21
C PHE A 363 -6.02 16.51 -4.32
N ALA A 364 -4.85 16.98 -4.75
CA ALA A 364 -4.68 17.93 -5.85
C ALA A 364 -5.31 19.33 -5.66
N ASN A 365 -5.77 19.67 -4.45
CA ASN A 365 -6.36 20.97 -4.12
C ASN A 365 -5.34 21.89 -3.42
N GLY A 366 -4.94 22.98 -4.07
CA GLY A 366 -3.90 23.91 -3.60
C GLY A 366 -2.48 23.31 -3.63
N SER A 367 -1.51 23.98 -3.02
CA SER A 367 -0.12 23.49 -2.92
C SER A 367 0.02 22.26 -1.99
N LEU A 368 0.77 21.26 -2.47
CA LEU A 368 1.18 20.09 -1.70
C LEU A 368 2.07 20.48 -0.51
N LEU A 369 2.93 21.51 -0.67
CA LEU A 369 3.83 21.95 0.39
C LEU A 369 3.06 22.56 1.57
N ASP A 370 2.01 23.33 1.30
CA ASP A 370 1.20 23.95 2.35
C ASP A 370 0.32 22.90 3.06
N ALA A 371 -0.24 21.95 2.32
CA ALA A 371 -0.94 20.79 2.88
C ALA A 371 -0.02 19.96 3.80
N LEU A 372 1.20 19.66 3.34
CA LEU A 372 2.21 18.98 4.17
C LEU A 372 2.62 19.82 5.38
N GLN A 373 2.80 21.13 5.24
CA GLN A 373 3.12 22.02 6.35
C GLN A 373 2.03 21.96 7.43
N ALA A 374 0.75 21.99 7.05
CA ALA A 374 -0.37 21.88 7.98
C ALA A 374 -0.40 20.52 8.72
N HIS A 375 -0.36 19.40 8.00
CA HIS A 375 -0.40 18.07 8.60
C HIS A 375 0.83 17.78 9.49
N VAL A 376 2.04 18.17 9.04
CA VAL A 376 3.25 17.97 9.83
C VAL A 376 3.27 18.89 11.06
N LYS A 377 2.82 20.14 10.96
CA LYS A 377 2.68 21.05 12.12
C LYS A 377 1.74 20.49 13.19
N ALA A 378 0.60 19.92 12.77
CA ALA A 378 -0.34 19.25 13.69
C ALA A 378 0.28 18.02 14.38
N ARG A 379 0.99 17.16 13.63
CA ARG A 379 1.63 15.92 14.15
C ARG A 379 2.85 16.21 15.04
N VAL A 380 3.66 17.20 14.67
CA VAL A 380 4.98 17.46 15.27
C VAL A 380 4.92 18.49 16.40
N GLN A 381 3.88 19.35 16.43
CA GLN A 381 3.72 20.44 17.40
C GLN A 381 4.95 21.35 17.50
N LEU A 382 5.53 21.66 16.33
CA LEU A 382 6.58 22.67 16.15
C LEU A 382 6.14 23.60 15.01
N ASP A 383 6.55 24.86 15.07
CA ASP A 383 6.40 25.74 13.91
C ASP A 383 7.38 25.30 12.82
N ILE A 384 6.86 25.08 11.63
CA ILE A 384 7.56 24.63 10.42
C ILE A 384 7.08 25.55 9.30
N LYS A 385 8.01 26.02 8.48
CA LYS A 385 7.77 26.95 7.37
C LYS A 385 7.88 26.23 6.03
N ARG A 386 7.24 26.73 4.98
CA ARG A 386 7.39 26.21 3.61
C ARG A 386 8.86 26.10 3.18
N THR A 387 9.71 27.01 3.64
CA THR A 387 11.17 27.05 3.41
C THR A 387 11.99 25.98 4.15
N ASP A 388 11.40 25.24 5.10
CA ASP A 388 12.08 24.12 5.77
C ASP A 388 12.08 22.86 4.89
N PHE A 389 11.10 22.72 4.00
CA PHE A 389 11.14 21.74 2.92
C PHE A 389 12.08 22.23 1.82
N LYS A 390 12.89 21.33 1.25
CA LYS A 390 13.86 21.67 0.21
C LYS A 390 13.63 20.83 -1.05
N PRO A 391 12.80 21.32 -2.00
CA PRO A 391 12.58 20.65 -3.28
C PRO A 391 13.89 20.34 -4.03
N ASP A 392 14.89 21.22 -3.95
CA ASP A 392 16.19 21.03 -4.62
C ASP A 392 17.00 19.82 -4.12
N MET A 393 16.61 19.25 -2.97
CA MET A 393 17.21 18.03 -2.39
C MET A 393 16.44 16.75 -2.76
N VAL A 394 15.41 16.85 -3.61
CA VAL A 394 14.52 15.76 -4.02
C VAL A 394 14.88 15.28 -5.43
N SER A 395 14.86 13.96 -5.66
CA SER A 395 15.20 13.36 -6.96
C SER A 395 14.29 13.86 -8.10
N PRO A 396 14.81 14.12 -9.32
CA PRO A 396 14.02 14.65 -10.44
C PRO A 396 12.77 13.84 -10.82
N HIS A 397 12.76 12.51 -10.65
CA HIS A 397 11.58 11.68 -10.94
C HIS A 397 10.38 11.91 -10.01
N LEU A 398 10.56 12.62 -8.89
CA LEU A 398 9.48 13.04 -7.99
C LEU A 398 8.87 14.41 -8.39
N PHE A 399 9.20 14.92 -9.58
CA PHE A 399 8.58 16.10 -10.19
C PHE A 399 7.94 15.74 -11.52
N MET A 400 6.76 16.29 -11.79
CA MET A 400 5.99 16.03 -13.00
C MET A 400 6.77 16.54 -14.23
N ASN A 401 7.12 15.63 -15.13
CA ASN A 401 7.75 15.97 -16.41
C ASN A 401 6.65 16.31 -17.42
N ILE A 402 6.57 17.55 -17.88
CA ILE A 402 5.52 18.02 -18.77
C ILE A 402 6.06 17.97 -20.20
N ARG A 403 5.40 17.22 -21.09
CA ARG A 403 5.64 17.20 -22.54
C ARG A 403 4.60 18.07 -23.22
N VAL A 404 5.04 19.14 -23.89
CA VAL A 404 4.16 20.02 -24.68
C VAL A 404 4.07 19.48 -26.11
N VAL A 405 2.86 19.32 -26.64
CA VAL A 405 2.61 18.83 -28.02
C VAL A 405 1.74 19.78 -28.84
N ASP A 406 1.93 19.80 -30.16
CA ASP A 406 1.05 20.51 -31.10
C ASP A 406 -0.26 19.73 -31.39
N GLU A 407 -1.11 20.28 -32.26
CA GLU A 407 -2.38 19.67 -32.67
C GLU A 407 -2.23 18.33 -33.41
N HIS A 408 -1.03 18.02 -33.89
CA HIS A 408 -0.71 16.78 -34.59
C HIS A 408 0.02 15.77 -33.68
N GLY A 409 0.15 16.08 -32.38
CA GLY A 409 0.82 15.24 -31.39
C GLY A 409 2.35 15.30 -31.44
N ARG A 410 2.95 16.21 -32.20
CA ARG A 410 4.40 16.39 -32.27
C ARG A 410 4.88 17.09 -31.00
N GLN A 411 5.91 16.54 -30.36
CA GLN A 411 6.56 17.17 -29.21
C GLN A 411 7.25 18.49 -29.63
N LEU A 412 6.87 19.57 -28.95
CA LEU A 412 7.47 20.90 -29.07
C LEU A 412 8.54 21.12 -27.99
N ALA A 413 8.22 20.77 -26.74
CA ALA A 413 9.11 20.91 -25.59
C ALA A 413 8.86 19.82 -24.54
N GLN A 414 9.81 19.65 -23.61
CA GLN A 414 9.65 18.78 -22.44
C GLN A 414 10.44 19.34 -21.26
N GLY A 415 9.87 19.37 -20.06
CA GLY A 415 10.57 19.84 -18.86
C GLY A 415 9.77 19.69 -17.56
N ARG A 416 10.45 19.76 -16.41
CA ARG A 416 9.86 19.66 -15.06
C ARG A 416 9.53 21.01 -14.39
N ASN A 417 9.76 22.12 -15.09
CA ASN A 417 9.48 23.48 -14.62
C ASN A 417 8.41 24.08 -15.53
N LEU A 418 7.20 24.30 -15.00
CA LEU A 418 6.06 24.79 -15.78
C LEU A 418 6.20 26.27 -16.13
N GLY A 419 6.58 27.14 -15.19
CA GLY A 419 6.85 28.55 -15.47
C GLY A 419 7.87 28.79 -16.59
N ALA A 420 8.91 27.95 -16.69
CA ALA A 420 9.86 27.98 -17.80
C ALA A 420 9.22 27.59 -19.15
N LEU A 421 8.34 26.57 -19.15
CA LEU A 421 7.59 26.18 -20.35
C LEU A 421 6.57 27.26 -20.76
N LYS A 422 5.81 27.84 -19.82
CA LYS A 422 4.92 28.98 -20.08
C LYS A 422 5.69 30.19 -20.60
N SER A 423 6.84 30.52 -20.01
CA SER A 423 7.67 31.64 -20.46
C SER A 423 8.24 31.45 -21.88
N GLN A 424 8.45 30.21 -22.32
CA GLN A 424 9.00 29.92 -23.66
C GLN A 424 7.90 29.75 -24.73
N TRP A 425 6.73 29.19 -24.39
CA TRP A 425 5.69 28.78 -25.34
C TRP A 425 4.34 29.47 -25.15
N GLY A 426 4.14 30.25 -24.10
CA GLY A 426 2.83 30.80 -23.70
C GLY A 426 2.18 31.75 -24.71
N SER A 427 2.97 32.44 -25.53
CA SER A 427 2.46 33.24 -26.66
C SER A 427 1.93 32.37 -27.81
N GLN A 428 2.54 31.20 -28.04
CA GLN A 428 2.10 30.23 -29.04
C GLN A 428 0.92 29.39 -28.51
N ALA A 429 0.86 29.16 -27.19
CA ALA A 429 -0.31 28.61 -26.51
C ALA A 429 -1.55 29.51 -26.69
N ARG A 430 -1.41 30.82 -26.45
CA ARG A 430 -2.46 31.81 -26.72
C ARG A 430 -2.96 31.77 -28.17
N GLY A 431 -2.05 31.84 -29.14
CA GLY A 431 -2.42 31.76 -30.56
C GLY A 431 -3.12 30.44 -30.94
N ALA A 432 -2.69 29.31 -30.37
CA ALA A 432 -3.34 28.01 -30.57
C ALA A 432 -4.73 27.94 -29.92
N PHE A 433 -4.93 28.55 -28.75
CA PHE A 433 -6.23 28.65 -28.09
C PHE A 433 -7.20 29.53 -28.89
N GLN A 434 -6.75 30.71 -29.34
CA GLN A 434 -7.53 31.61 -30.19
C GLN A 434 -7.95 30.94 -31.52
N ALA A 435 -7.02 30.24 -32.20
CA ALA A 435 -7.34 29.50 -33.42
C ALA A 435 -8.42 28.43 -33.18
N LEU A 436 -8.43 27.78 -32.01
CA LEU A 436 -9.43 26.79 -31.63
C LEU A 436 -10.79 27.38 -31.24
N ALA A 437 -10.81 28.62 -30.74
CA ALA A 437 -12.04 29.39 -30.56
C ALA A 437 -12.62 29.81 -31.92
N ALA A 438 -11.80 30.35 -32.83
CA ALA A 438 -12.25 30.79 -34.16
C ALA A 438 -12.80 29.64 -35.03
N LEU A 439 -12.16 28.46 -35.00
CA LEU A 439 -12.60 27.26 -35.73
C LEU A 439 -13.96 26.69 -35.28
N ARG A 440 -14.58 27.24 -34.23
CA ARG A 440 -15.88 26.79 -33.68
C ARG A 440 -17.09 27.56 -34.19
N THR A 441 -16.91 28.73 -34.78
CA THR A 441 -18.03 29.60 -35.14
C THR A 441 -18.74 29.11 -36.42
N PRO A 442 -20.06 28.84 -36.40
CA PRO A 442 -20.77 28.43 -37.61
C PRO A 442 -20.84 29.59 -38.60
N LYS A 443 -20.22 29.43 -39.77
CA LYS A 443 -20.14 30.47 -40.81
C LYS A 443 -21.50 30.61 -41.51
N ALA A 444 -22.29 31.58 -41.06
CA ALA A 444 -23.61 31.89 -41.61
C ALA A 444 -23.51 32.11 -43.13
N THR A 445 -24.16 31.23 -43.90
CA THR A 445 -24.06 31.26 -45.36
C THR A 445 -24.99 32.34 -45.92
N SER A 446 -24.45 33.24 -46.73
CA SER A 446 -25.16 34.35 -47.38
C SER A 446 -26.08 33.88 -48.51
N GLY A 447 -27.12 33.11 -48.16
CA GLY A 447 -28.16 32.64 -49.07
C GLY A 447 -29.24 33.69 -49.31
N GLN A 448 -29.35 34.18 -50.55
CA GLN A 448 -30.50 34.98 -50.99
C GLN A 448 -31.75 34.10 -51.02
N ALA A 449 -32.84 34.55 -50.38
CA ALA A 449 -34.13 33.88 -50.45
C ALA A 449 -34.89 34.31 -51.73
N PRO A 450 -35.32 33.38 -52.59
CA PRO A 450 -36.32 33.66 -53.61
C PRO A 450 -37.68 33.95 -52.98
N VAL A 451 -38.51 34.73 -53.67
CA VAL A 451 -39.90 35.01 -53.28
C VAL A 451 -40.79 33.91 -53.82
N GLU A 452 -41.64 33.28 -52.99
CA GLU A 452 -42.89 32.70 -53.48
C GLU A 452 -44.00 32.65 -52.42
N ALA A 453 -45.23 32.34 -52.88
CA ALA A 453 -46.46 32.90 -52.34
C ALA A 453 -47.11 32.15 -51.16
N SER A 454 -47.92 32.92 -50.41
CA SER A 454 -48.87 32.43 -49.42
C SER A 454 -50.09 31.73 -50.04
N VAL A 455 -50.53 30.62 -49.45
CA VAL A 455 -51.94 30.16 -49.49
C VAL A 455 -52.34 29.67 -48.10
N SER A 456 -53.58 29.94 -47.68
CA SER A 456 -54.12 29.60 -46.36
C SER A 456 -55.34 28.67 -46.48
N THR A 457 -55.37 27.58 -45.71
CA THR A 457 -56.54 26.76 -45.30
C THR A 457 -56.00 25.53 -44.55
N SER A 458 -56.65 24.89 -43.57
CA SER A 458 -57.72 25.20 -42.60
C SER A 458 -58.05 23.88 -41.89
N ASP A 459 -58.16 23.83 -40.56
CA ASP A 459 -58.65 22.61 -39.86
C ASP A 459 -60.10 22.26 -40.26
N PRO A 460 -60.53 21.00 -40.06
CA PRO A 460 -61.46 20.81 -38.94
C PRO A 460 -61.31 19.49 -38.14
N GLN A 461 -61.22 19.65 -36.81
CA GLN A 461 -62.04 19.02 -35.76
C GLN A 461 -62.58 17.56 -35.92
N PHE A 462 -62.37 16.73 -34.87
CA PHE A 462 -63.39 16.27 -33.88
C PHE A 462 -62.69 15.34 -32.86
N VAL A 463 -62.58 15.59 -31.54
CA VAL A 463 -63.58 15.75 -30.44
C VAL A 463 -64.09 14.40 -29.88
N GLY A 464 -63.93 14.19 -28.55
CA GLY A 464 -64.22 12.91 -27.87
C GLY A 464 -64.22 12.90 -26.32
N ASN A 465 -64.90 13.88 -25.68
CA ASN A 465 -65.40 13.96 -24.29
C ASN A 465 -64.70 13.28 -23.08
N ASN A 466 -64.21 14.14 -22.17
CA ASN A 466 -64.56 14.28 -20.74
C ASN A 466 -65.36 13.19 -19.99
N VAL A 467 -64.88 12.80 -18.78
CA VAL A 467 -65.53 12.77 -17.42
C VAL A 467 -64.40 12.63 -16.36
N ALA A 468 -64.45 13.04 -15.08
CA ALA A 468 -64.85 14.28 -14.37
C ALA A 468 -64.41 14.16 -12.87
N ASP A 469 -64.55 15.24 -12.07
CA ASP A 469 -64.65 15.30 -10.59
C ASP A 469 -63.50 14.79 -9.66
N ALA A 470 -63.33 15.28 -8.41
CA ALA A 470 -63.68 16.60 -7.81
C ALA A 470 -63.07 16.77 -6.38
N SER A 471 -62.64 18.00 -6.04
CA SER A 471 -62.42 18.50 -4.65
C SER A 471 -61.29 17.79 -3.84
N SER A 472 -60.85 18.14 -2.62
CA SER A 472 -61.03 19.24 -1.63
C SER A 472 -59.91 19.13 -0.56
N ASN A 473 -59.61 20.04 0.39
CA ASN A 473 -59.68 21.52 0.54
C ASN A 473 -58.96 21.88 1.89
N GLN A 474 -58.79 23.19 2.21
CA GLN A 474 -58.32 23.78 3.50
C GLN A 474 -56.81 23.75 3.81
N ARG A 475 -56.22 24.61 4.66
CA ARG A 475 -56.20 26.10 4.85
C ARG A 475 -55.81 26.47 6.31
N GLY A 476 -54.96 27.49 6.47
CA GLY A 476 -54.80 28.31 7.70
C GLY A 476 -53.48 28.12 8.46
N SER A 477 -52.89 29.14 9.11
CA SER A 477 -53.08 30.61 8.98
C SER A 477 -51.85 31.36 9.52
N MET A 478 -51.57 32.57 9.01
CA MET A 478 -50.60 33.53 9.58
C MET A 478 -51.32 34.52 10.53
N PRO A 479 -50.59 35.39 11.27
CA PRO A 479 -50.25 36.76 10.80
C PRO A 479 -48.75 37.13 10.97
N SER A 480 -48.08 37.83 10.03
CA SER A 480 -48.04 39.31 9.79
C SER A 480 -47.23 40.10 10.84
N SER A 481 -46.47 41.17 10.55
CA SER A 481 -46.14 41.98 9.34
C SER A 481 -44.84 42.79 9.62
N GLY A 482 -44.15 43.52 8.73
CA GLY A 482 -44.24 43.90 7.31
C GLY A 482 -43.03 44.84 6.98
N GLN A 483 -42.82 45.48 5.83
CA GLN A 483 -43.56 45.58 4.55
C GLN A 483 -42.60 45.93 3.38
N LYS A 484 -42.89 45.41 2.16
CA LYS A 484 -42.75 46.05 0.81
C LYS A 484 -41.33 46.46 0.33
N THR A 485 -41.04 46.59 -0.98
CA THR A 485 -41.89 46.79 -2.17
C THR A 485 -41.66 45.82 -3.34
N SER A 486 -42.69 45.70 -4.20
CA SER A 486 -42.71 45.14 -5.56
C SER A 486 -41.74 45.86 -6.54
N ARG A 487 -41.37 45.32 -7.71
CA ARG A 487 -42.16 44.56 -8.70
C ARG A 487 -41.39 43.45 -9.43
N SER A 488 -42.16 42.52 -10.00
CA SER A 488 -41.78 41.62 -11.09
C SER A 488 -41.72 42.35 -12.43
N ASP A 489 -40.89 41.87 -13.35
CA ASP A 489 -41.14 42.04 -14.79
C ASP A 489 -40.73 40.79 -15.58
N THR A 490 -41.25 40.65 -16.80
CA THR A 490 -41.10 39.44 -17.63
C THR A 490 -39.67 39.19 -18.09
N ALA A 491 -39.20 37.94 -17.96
CA ALA A 491 -37.95 37.49 -18.55
C ALA A 491 -38.04 37.50 -20.09
N GLN A 492 -37.32 38.42 -20.72
CA GLN A 492 -37.04 38.39 -22.16
C GLN A 492 -35.99 37.30 -22.46
N PRO A 493 -35.98 36.71 -23.67
CA PRO A 493 -34.91 35.78 -24.04
C PRO A 493 -33.57 36.53 -24.11
N VAL A 494 -32.62 36.16 -23.25
CA VAL A 494 -31.26 36.68 -23.29
C VAL A 494 -30.61 36.25 -24.61
N ALA A 495 -30.27 37.23 -25.45
CA ALA A 495 -29.60 36.97 -26.72
C ALA A 495 -28.25 36.29 -26.47
N THR A 496 -28.07 35.08 -27.01
CA THR A 496 -26.84 34.33 -26.80
C THR A 496 -25.70 34.93 -27.62
N LEU A 497 -24.70 35.48 -26.95
CA LEU A 497 -23.46 35.92 -27.57
C LEU A 497 -22.80 34.78 -28.36
N GLN A 498 -22.56 35.02 -29.65
CA GLN A 498 -21.81 34.12 -30.53
C GLN A 498 -20.60 34.88 -31.06
N PRO A 499 -19.37 34.58 -30.60
CA PRO A 499 -18.17 35.27 -31.07
C PRO A 499 -17.89 34.99 -32.55
N HIS A 500 -18.37 35.89 -33.41
CA HIS A 500 -17.94 35.99 -34.79
C HIS A 500 -16.55 36.65 -34.82
N GLY A 501 -15.49 35.83 -34.69
CA GLY A 501 -14.08 36.25 -34.64
C GLY A 501 -13.51 36.90 -35.92
N GLU A 502 -14.38 37.32 -36.85
CA GLU A 502 -14.07 38.15 -38.02
C GLU A 502 -14.93 39.44 -38.04
N GLU A 503 -15.88 39.64 -37.10
CA GLU A 503 -16.83 40.75 -37.09
C GLU A 503 -16.30 41.97 -36.32
N ARG A 504 -16.28 43.13 -36.99
CA ARG A 504 -15.72 44.39 -36.47
C ARG A 504 -16.83 45.30 -35.93
N TYR A 505 -16.80 45.58 -34.64
CA TYR A 505 -17.82 46.38 -33.96
C TYR A 505 -17.36 47.83 -33.78
N THR A 506 -18.07 48.76 -34.42
CA THR A 506 -17.92 50.21 -34.23
C THR A 506 -18.96 50.80 -33.27
N ARG A 507 -19.85 49.95 -32.73
CA ARG A 507 -20.89 50.29 -31.76
C ARG A 507 -21.23 49.09 -30.89
N TRP A 508 -21.61 49.32 -29.63
CA TRP A 508 -22.03 48.26 -28.71
C TRP A 508 -23.34 47.62 -29.19
N SER A 509 -23.25 46.43 -29.79
CA SER A 509 -24.39 45.76 -30.45
C SER A 509 -24.45 44.24 -30.22
N PHE A 510 -23.56 43.71 -29.38
CA PHE A 510 -23.39 42.28 -29.13
C PHE A 510 -23.94 41.79 -27.77
N GLY A 511 -24.25 42.68 -26.82
CA GLY A 511 -24.85 42.33 -25.52
C GLY A 511 -23.93 42.57 -24.31
N GLU A 512 -24.22 41.96 -23.17
CA GLU A 512 -23.34 41.98 -21.99
C GLU A 512 -22.27 40.88 -22.09
N LEU A 513 -21.00 41.24 -21.92
CA LEU A 513 -19.88 40.31 -22.01
C LEU A 513 -19.90 39.33 -20.81
N PRO A 514 -19.95 37.99 -21.02
CA PRO A 514 -19.91 37.04 -19.91
C PRO A 514 -18.48 36.87 -19.39
N GLU A 515 -18.31 36.80 -18.07
CA GLU A 515 -17.00 36.63 -17.42
C GLU A 515 -16.27 35.33 -17.82
N LEU A 516 -17.03 34.30 -18.22
CA LEU A 516 -16.55 32.95 -18.52
C LEU A 516 -17.32 32.39 -19.72
N MET A 517 -16.63 31.70 -20.64
CA MET A 517 -17.26 31.01 -21.77
C MET A 517 -16.76 29.56 -21.91
N GLU A 518 -17.68 28.60 -22.01
CA GLU A 518 -17.34 27.19 -22.27
C GLU A 518 -17.14 26.92 -23.77
N ILE A 519 -15.99 26.35 -24.16
CA ILE A 519 -15.70 25.90 -25.53
C ILE A 519 -15.57 24.38 -25.55
N ARG A 520 -16.52 23.68 -26.21
CA ARG A 520 -16.55 22.20 -26.24
C ARG A 520 -15.89 21.62 -27.49
N LYS A 521 -14.74 20.93 -27.36
CA LYS A 521 -14.01 20.21 -28.44
C LYS A 521 -14.19 18.70 -28.27
N GLY A 522 -15.20 18.14 -28.95
CA GLY A 522 -15.51 16.71 -28.85
C GLY A 522 -16.06 16.37 -27.46
N SER A 523 -15.37 15.48 -26.73
CA SER A 523 -15.66 15.18 -25.32
C SER A 523 -15.07 16.20 -24.33
N GLN A 524 -14.16 17.07 -24.77
CA GLN A 524 -13.46 18.01 -23.90
C GLN A 524 -14.23 19.33 -23.79
N THR A 525 -14.33 19.89 -22.59
CA THR A 525 -14.85 21.24 -22.33
C THR A 525 -13.72 22.11 -21.80
N LEU A 526 -13.44 23.20 -22.51
CA LEU A 526 -12.49 24.24 -22.16
C LEU A 526 -13.25 25.44 -21.57
N VAL A 527 -12.55 26.28 -20.81
CA VAL A 527 -13.05 27.59 -20.35
C VAL A 527 -12.14 28.66 -20.96
N GLY A 528 -12.72 29.77 -21.42
CA GLY A 528 -11.98 30.94 -21.89
C GLY A 528 -12.66 32.24 -21.47
N PHE A 529 -11.89 33.32 -21.48
CA PHE A 529 -12.29 34.65 -21.06
C PHE A 529 -12.48 35.53 -22.30
N PRO A 530 -13.70 35.92 -22.68
CA PRO A 530 -13.90 36.80 -23.83
C PRO A 530 -13.46 38.23 -23.48
N ALA A 531 -12.83 38.92 -24.43
CA ALA A 531 -12.41 40.31 -24.28
C ALA A 531 -12.53 41.09 -25.59
N LEU A 532 -12.56 42.42 -25.49
CA LEU A 532 -12.63 43.32 -26.63
C LEU A 532 -11.23 43.80 -27.02
N VAL A 533 -10.75 43.37 -28.18
CA VAL A 533 -9.45 43.77 -28.73
C VAL A 533 -9.62 45.01 -29.60
N ASP A 534 -8.90 46.07 -29.27
CA ASP A 534 -8.88 47.32 -30.03
C ASP A 534 -8.11 47.15 -31.35
N GLN A 535 -8.78 47.50 -32.46
CA GLN A 535 -8.22 47.51 -33.82
C GLN A 535 -8.18 48.95 -34.39
N GLN A 536 -8.15 49.97 -33.51
CA GLN A 536 -8.10 51.42 -33.77
C GLN A 536 -9.37 52.03 -34.38
N ASP A 537 -9.92 51.46 -35.45
CA ASP A 537 -11.18 51.92 -36.07
C ASP A 537 -12.42 51.11 -35.63
N ALA A 538 -12.22 49.97 -34.96
CA ALA A 538 -13.26 49.10 -34.42
C ALA A 538 -12.71 48.24 -33.27
N VAL A 539 -13.59 47.57 -32.51
CA VAL A 539 -13.21 46.47 -31.60
C VAL A 539 -13.63 45.11 -32.16
N VAL A 540 -12.91 44.05 -31.81
CA VAL A 540 -13.23 42.65 -32.16
C VAL A 540 -13.36 41.84 -30.86
N LEU A 541 -14.27 40.87 -30.84
CA LEU A 541 -14.46 39.98 -29.71
C LEU A 541 -13.56 38.73 -29.86
N GLU A 542 -12.49 38.67 -29.08
CA GLU A 542 -11.59 37.52 -29.01
C GLU A 542 -11.77 36.75 -27.69
N VAL A 543 -11.18 35.56 -27.58
CA VAL A 543 -11.26 34.71 -26.37
C VAL A 543 -9.85 34.31 -25.94
N PHE A 544 -9.55 34.60 -24.67
CA PHE A 544 -8.25 34.37 -24.05
C PHE A 544 -8.28 33.19 -23.08
N ASP A 545 -7.10 32.64 -22.81
CA ASP A 545 -6.87 31.47 -21.97
C ASP A 545 -6.60 31.81 -20.50
N GLU A 546 -6.22 33.05 -20.20
CA GLU A 546 -5.97 33.64 -18.88
C GLU A 546 -6.83 34.93 -18.72
N PRO A 547 -7.24 35.33 -17.49
CA PRO A 547 -8.15 36.47 -17.27
C PRO A 547 -7.45 37.85 -17.22
N ASP A 548 -6.14 37.89 -17.00
CA ASP A 548 -5.36 39.12 -16.77
C ASP A 548 -4.71 39.68 -18.06
N VAL A 549 -5.34 39.48 -19.22
CA VAL A 549 -4.76 39.73 -20.58
C VAL A 549 -5.31 41.00 -21.23
#